data_AF-A0A962FLZ0-F1
#
_entry.id   AF-A0A962FLZ0-F1
#
_cell.length_a   1.000
_cell.length_b   1.000
_cell.length_c   1.000
_cell.angle_alpha   90.00
_cell.angle_beta   90.00
_cell.angle_gamma   90.00
#
_symmetry.space_group_name_H-M   'P 1'
#
loop_
_entity.id
_entity.type
_entity.pdbx_description
1 polymer ?
#
loop_
_entity_poly.entity_id
_entity_poly.type
_entity_poly.pdbx_seq_one_letter_code
_entity_poly.pdbx_strand_id
1 'polypeptide(L)'
;GEVQAIGGVNEKIEGYFDVCSAKGLTGEQGVLIPATNVQHLVLREDVVEAISEGKFAIYPVRTIDEGIEILTGVKAGERDSGGNFPEGTVNRRVEDRLIAFANRAKMFARSRGDDRNNDKLTS
;
A
#
# COMPACT_ATOMS: atom_id res chain seq x y z
N GLY A 1 4.09 -5.50 -7.37
CA GLY A 1 3.28 -5.21 -8.60
C GLY A 1 3.61 -3.81 -9.11
N GLU A 2 3.49 -3.55 -10.41
CA GLU A 2 3.91 -2.26 -11.01
C GLU A 2 2.87 -1.14 -10.85
N VAL A 3 3.34 0.07 -10.58
CA VAL A 3 2.53 1.29 -10.51
C VAL A 3 2.38 1.88 -11.91
N GLN A 4 1.14 2.16 -12.30
CA GLN A 4 0.81 2.66 -13.63
C GLN A 4 0.62 4.19 -13.63
N ALA A 5 0.85 4.80 -14.78
CA ALA A 5 0.69 6.25 -14.95
C ALA A 5 -0.76 6.69 -14.69
N ILE A 6 -0.92 7.91 -14.16
CA ILE A 6 -2.23 8.51 -13.90
C ILE A 6 -2.39 9.82 -14.65
N GLY A 7 -3.62 10.10 -15.09
CA GLY A 7 -4.02 11.42 -15.58
C GLY A 7 -4.16 12.43 -14.44
N GLY A 8 -3.91 13.69 -14.75
CA GLY A 8 -4.07 14.83 -13.84
C GLY A 8 -3.12 14.80 -12.65
N VAL A 9 -1.85 14.42 -12.87
CA VAL A 9 -0.87 14.29 -11.78
C VAL A 9 -0.54 15.64 -11.14
N ASN A 10 -0.41 16.70 -11.94
CA ASN A 10 -0.08 18.04 -11.44
C ASN A 10 -1.21 18.56 -10.54
N GLU A 11 -2.46 18.46 -11.00
CA GLU A 11 -3.65 18.92 -10.27
C GLU A 11 -3.84 18.17 -8.94
N LYS A 12 -3.47 16.88 -8.90
CA LYS A 12 -3.52 16.08 -7.66
C LYS A 12 -2.44 16.49 -6.66
N ILE A 13 -1.21 16.72 -7.14
CA ILE A 13 -0.10 17.18 -6.31
C ILE A 13 -0.45 18.54 -5.72
N GLU A 14 -0.86 19.47 -6.56
CA GLU A 14 -1.22 20.84 -6.21
C GLU A 14 -2.41 20.91 -5.26
N GLY A 15 -3.47 20.15 -5.54
CA GLY A 15 -4.64 20.11 -4.64
C GLY A 15 -4.30 19.56 -3.24
N TYR A 16 -3.41 18.58 -3.14
CA TYR A 16 -2.95 18.10 -1.83
C TYR A 16 -2.04 19.13 -1.15
N PHE A 17 -1.12 19.76 -1.90
CA PHE A 17 -0.28 20.84 -1.40
C PHE A 17 -1.10 21.98 -0.81
N ASP A 18 -2.17 22.42 -1.49
CA ASP A 18 -3.04 23.50 -1.03
C ASP A 18 -3.68 23.17 0.33
N VAL A 19 -4.14 21.92 0.51
CA VAL A 19 -4.70 21.44 1.77
C VAL A 19 -3.65 21.40 2.89
N CYS A 20 -2.41 20.99 2.57
CA CYS A 20 -1.31 20.97 3.54
C CYS A 20 -0.87 22.40 3.92
N SER A 21 -0.72 23.28 2.93
CA SER A 21 -0.33 24.67 3.11
C SER A 21 -1.34 25.43 3.96
N ALA A 22 -2.64 25.25 3.71
CA ALA A 22 -3.71 25.83 4.52
C ALA A 22 -3.68 25.38 6.00
N LYS A 23 -3.07 24.23 6.30
CA LYS A 23 -2.91 23.69 7.66
C LYS A 23 -1.53 23.96 8.28
N GLY A 24 -0.61 24.56 7.51
CA GLY A 24 0.79 24.73 7.87
C GLY A 24 1.65 23.54 7.40
N LEU A 25 2.67 23.84 6.60
CA LEU A 25 3.67 22.86 6.17
C LEU A 25 4.64 22.55 7.32
N THR A 26 4.89 21.26 7.53
CA THR A 26 5.77 20.73 8.59
C THR A 26 7.07 20.14 8.03
N GLY A 27 7.14 19.91 6.71
CA GLY A 27 8.24 19.19 6.07
C GLY A 27 8.00 17.68 5.93
N GLU A 28 7.03 17.13 6.66
CA GLU A 28 6.69 15.71 6.57
C GLU A 28 5.67 15.39 5.48
N GLN A 29 4.99 16.42 4.94
CA GLN A 29 3.97 16.23 3.92
C GLN A 29 4.59 15.93 2.55
N GLY A 30 3.91 15.07 1.80
CA GLY A 30 4.30 14.78 0.43
C GLY A 30 3.35 13.83 -0.28
N VAL A 31 3.68 13.52 -1.52
CA VAL A 31 2.84 12.74 -2.43
C VAL A 31 3.64 11.63 -3.08
N LEU A 32 3.07 10.43 -3.09
CA LEU A 32 3.57 9.29 -3.85
C LEU A 32 3.02 9.35 -5.27
N ILE A 33 3.89 9.27 -6.27
CA ILE A 33 3.49 9.30 -7.69
C ILE A 33 4.13 8.16 -8.47
N PRO A 34 3.53 7.71 -9.58
CA PRO A 34 4.18 6.79 -10.51
C PRO A 34 5.49 7.42 -11.03
N ALA A 35 6.58 6.66 -11.03
CA ALA A 35 7.86 7.13 -11.57
C ALA A 35 7.76 7.54 -13.06
N THR A 36 6.83 6.94 -13.79
CA THR A 36 6.55 7.27 -15.21
C THR A 36 5.94 8.66 -15.40
N ASN A 37 5.32 9.25 -14.36
CA ASN A 37 4.75 10.59 -14.42
C ASN A 37 5.78 11.71 -14.20
N VAL A 38 6.99 11.40 -13.72
CA VAL A 38 8.01 12.41 -13.35
C VAL A 38 8.36 13.33 -14.53
N GLN A 39 8.54 12.76 -15.72
CA GLN A 39 8.89 13.51 -16.93
C GLN A 39 7.77 14.45 -17.43
N HIS A 40 6.55 14.33 -16.88
CA HIS A 40 5.37 15.11 -17.26
C HIS A 40 4.98 16.15 -16.21
N LEU A 41 5.77 16.28 -15.13
CA LEU A 41 5.50 17.23 -14.08
C LEU A 41 5.78 18.66 -14.55
N VAL A 42 4.76 19.50 -14.46
CA VAL A 42 4.86 20.94 -14.64
C VAL A 42 4.02 21.52 -13.51
N LEU A 43 4.69 21.80 -12.40
CA LEU A 43 4.06 22.27 -11.16
C LEU A 43 4.15 23.78 -11.07
N ARG A 44 3.22 24.40 -10.35
CA ARG A 44 3.32 25.80 -9.97
C ARG A 44 4.59 26.09 -9.16
N GLU A 45 5.08 27.32 -9.28
CA GLU A 45 6.33 27.78 -8.66
C GLU A 45 6.31 27.68 -7.14
N ASP A 46 5.17 27.94 -6.49
CA ASP A 46 4.98 27.83 -5.04
C ASP A 46 5.21 26.41 -4.52
N VAL A 47 4.77 25.40 -5.29
CA VAL A 47 5.01 23.98 -4.96
C VAL A 47 6.49 23.64 -5.13
N VAL A 48 7.12 24.11 -6.20
CA VAL A 48 8.55 23.87 -6.46
C VAL A 48 9.42 24.51 -5.37
N GLU A 49 9.10 25.74 -4.95
CA GLU A 49 9.78 26.43 -3.87
C GLU A 49 9.68 25.63 -2.57
N ALA A 50 8.47 25.25 -2.16
CA ALA A 50 8.27 24.46 -0.95
C ALA A 50 9.02 23.12 -0.97
N ILE A 51 9.14 22.47 -2.14
CA ILE A 51 9.95 21.27 -2.30
C ILE A 51 11.44 21.58 -2.13
N SER A 52 11.93 22.65 -2.75
CA SER A 52 13.34 23.05 -2.66
C SER A 52 13.76 23.45 -1.24
N GLU A 53 12.82 23.99 -0.46
CA GLU A 53 13.00 24.31 0.96
C GLU A 53 12.80 23.10 1.89
N GLY A 54 12.46 21.92 1.36
CA GLY A 54 12.22 20.70 2.14
C GLY A 54 10.93 20.73 2.97
N LYS A 55 9.98 21.61 2.64
CA LYS A 55 8.68 21.72 3.33
C LYS A 55 7.62 20.77 2.78
N PHE A 56 7.86 20.23 1.58
CA PHE A 56 6.97 19.29 0.89
C PHE A 56 7.81 18.33 0.04
N ALA A 57 7.31 17.11 -0.20
CA ALA A 57 8.07 16.10 -0.94
C ALA A 57 7.25 15.38 -2.02
N ILE A 58 7.92 14.96 -3.08
CA ILE A 58 7.37 14.08 -4.12
C ILE A 58 8.19 12.79 -4.12
N TYR A 59 7.52 11.65 -3.94
CA TYR A 59 8.12 10.32 -3.87
C TYR A 59 7.73 9.50 -5.12
N PRO A 60 8.59 9.45 -6.15
CA PRO A 60 8.33 8.60 -7.30
C PRO A 60 8.54 7.12 -6.95
N VAL A 61 7.55 6.29 -7.28
CA VAL A 61 7.58 4.84 -7.05
C VAL A 61 7.27 4.06 -8.33
N ARG A 62 7.92 2.92 -8.50
CA ARG A 62 7.73 1.98 -9.62
C ARG A 62 6.83 0.82 -9.24
N THR A 63 6.84 0.43 -7.98
CA THR A 63 6.10 -0.73 -7.49
C THR A 63 5.26 -0.41 -6.26
N ILE A 64 4.23 -1.22 -6.05
CA ILE A 64 3.40 -1.14 -4.84
C ILE A 64 4.24 -1.40 -3.58
N ASP A 65 5.23 -2.27 -3.68
CA ASP A 65 6.13 -2.62 -2.58
C ASP A 65 6.98 -1.40 -2.16
N GLU A 66 7.50 -0.62 -3.10
CA GLU A 66 8.17 0.64 -2.77
C GLU A 66 7.23 1.62 -2.04
N GLY A 67 5.98 1.75 -2.52
CA GLY A 67 4.98 2.62 -1.90
C GLY A 67 4.62 2.18 -0.48
N ILE A 68 4.47 0.88 -0.23
CA ILE A 68 4.12 0.36 1.09
C ILE A 68 5.28 0.53 2.09
N GLU A 69 6.52 0.42 1.63
CA GLU A 69 7.69 0.68 2.47
C GLU A 69 7.73 2.14 2.94
N ILE A 70 7.50 3.09 2.03
CA ILE A 70 7.48 4.52 2.37
C ILE A 70 6.36 4.84 3.36
N LEU A 71 5.16 4.29 3.14
CA LEU A 71 4.00 4.57 3.98
C LEU A 71 4.05 3.93 5.37
N THR A 72 4.66 2.75 5.48
CA THR A 72 4.64 1.96 6.72
C THR A 72 5.95 2.01 7.50
N GLY A 73 7.05 2.42 6.86
CA GLY A 73 8.41 2.30 7.41
C GLY A 73 8.88 0.85 7.58
N VAL A 74 8.14 -0.12 7.05
CA VAL A 74 8.43 -1.56 7.17
C VAL A 74 8.73 -2.12 5.79
N LYS A 75 9.77 -2.97 5.70
CA LYS A 75 10.12 -3.66 4.45
C LYS A 75 8.94 -4.46 3.90
N ALA A 76 8.70 -4.35 2.59
CA ALA A 76 7.63 -5.09 1.93
C ALA A 76 7.92 -6.60 2.01
N GLY A 77 9.17 -6.99 1.75
CA GLY A 77 9.65 -8.36 1.79
C GLY A 77 9.40 -9.12 0.48
N GLU A 78 10.45 -9.71 -0.08
CA GLU A 78 10.36 -10.58 -1.25
C GLU A 78 10.39 -12.05 -0.85
N ARG A 79 9.81 -12.92 -1.67
CA ARG A 79 9.88 -14.37 -1.42
C ARG A 79 11.30 -14.86 -1.64
N ASP A 80 11.80 -15.66 -0.72
CA ASP A 80 13.06 -16.39 -0.88
C ASP A 80 12.91 -17.60 -1.82
N SER A 81 14.00 -18.34 -2.04
CA SER A 81 14.00 -19.56 -2.85
C SER A 81 13.11 -20.68 -2.30
N GLY A 82 12.79 -20.64 -1.01
CA GLY A 82 11.83 -21.54 -0.36
C GLY A 82 10.39 -21.08 -0.49
N GLY A 83 10.15 -19.95 -1.15
CA GLY A 83 8.85 -19.36 -1.32
C GLY A 83 8.35 -18.64 -0.07
N ASN A 84 9.17 -18.34 0.94
CA ASN A 84 8.74 -17.68 2.17
C ASN A 84 9.05 -16.18 2.14
N PHE A 85 8.17 -15.36 2.72
CA PHE A 85 8.51 -13.97 3.03
C PHE A 85 9.28 -13.87 4.35
N PRO A 86 10.32 -13.02 4.44
CA PRO A 86 11.08 -12.81 5.67
C PRO A 86 10.21 -12.31 6.83
N GLU A 87 10.55 -12.72 8.05
CA GLU A 87 9.85 -12.25 9.24
C GLU A 87 9.93 -10.73 9.40
N GLY A 88 8.88 -10.15 10.00
CA GLY A 88 8.77 -8.71 10.24
C GLY A 88 8.31 -7.89 9.03
N THR A 89 8.35 -8.43 7.81
CA THR A 89 7.95 -7.75 6.57
C THR A 89 6.43 -7.62 6.42
N VAL A 90 5.98 -6.68 5.58
CA VAL A 90 4.54 -6.49 5.29
C VAL A 90 3.96 -7.73 4.61
N ASN A 91 4.63 -8.26 3.59
CA ASN A 91 4.13 -9.40 2.83
C ASN A 91 4.07 -10.69 3.66
N ARG A 92 4.95 -10.85 4.65
CA ARG A 92 4.82 -11.94 5.64
C ARG A 92 3.55 -11.81 6.48
N ARG A 93 3.26 -10.61 7.00
CA ARG A 93 2.02 -10.37 7.79
C ARG A 93 0.76 -10.60 6.95
N VAL A 94 0.79 -10.22 5.67
CA VAL A 94 -0.31 -10.49 4.72
C VAL A 94 -0.50 -11.99 4.53
N GLU A 95 0.58 -12.74 4.28
CA GLU A 95 0.56 -14.19 4.11
C GLU A 95 0.01 -14.91 5.36
N ASP A 96 0.52 -14.59 6.54
CA ASP A 96 0.06 -15.16 7.81
C ASP A 96 -1.45 -14.94 8.00
N ARG A 97 -1.94 -13.74 7.64
CA ARG A 97 -3.36 -13.41 7.74
C ARG A 97 -4.22 -14.19 6.75
N LEU A 98 -3.76 -14.36 5.51
CA LEU A 98 -4.45 -15.15 4.49
C LEU A 98 -4.52 -16.63 4.89
N ILE A 99 -3.44 -17.18 5.44
CA ILE A 99 -3.42 -18.56 5.97
C ILE A 99 -4.42 -18.71 7.11
N ALA A 100 -4.45 -17.76 8.05
CA ALA A 100 -5.41 -17.78 9.16
C ALA A 100 -6.87 -17.74 8.66
N PHE A 101 -7.17 -16.94 7.64
CA PHE A 101 -8.49 -16.91 7.00
C PHE A 101 -8.84 -18.22 6.32
N ALA A 102 -7.91 -18.79 5.54
CA ALA A 102 -8.12 -20.07 4.87
C ALA A 102 -8.38 -21.21 5.87
N ASN A 103 -7.67 -21.23 7.00
CA ASN A 103 -7.87 -22.21 8.06
C ASN A 103 -9.24 -22.07 8.72
N ARG A 104 -9.70 -20.84 9.01
CA ARG A 104 -11.05 -20.59 9.54
C ARG A 104 -12.13 -21.05 8.55
N ALA A 105 -11.99 -20.70 7.27
CA ALA A 105 -12.94 -21.12 6.24
C ALA A 105 -13.05 -22.65 6.13
N LYS A 106 -11.93 -23.37 6.21
CA LYS A 106 -11.90 -24.84 6.25
C LYS A 106 -12.60 -25.41 7.49
N MET A 107 -12.40 -24.80 8.67
CA MET A 107 -13.08 -25.23 9.90
C MET A 107 -14.59 -25.07 9.81
N PHE A 108 -15.08 -23.93 9.32
CA PHE A 108 -16.52 -23.70 9.11
C PHE A 108 -17.15 -24.65 8.08
N ALA A 109 -16.39 -25.01 7.04
CA ALA A 109 -16.85 -26.00 6.06
C ALA A 109 -16.92 -27.41 6.65
N ARG A 110 -15.97 -27.79 7.52
CA ARG A 110 -15.96 -29.07 8.22
C ARG A 110 -17.08 -29.20 9.26
N SER A 111 -17.33 -28.16 10.06
CA SER A 111 -18.41 -28.19 11.07
C SER A 111 -19.80 -28.34 10.42
N ARG A 112 -20.06 -27.66 9.29
CA ARG A 112 -21.28 -27.88 8.50
C ARG A 112 -21.38 -29.26 7.81
N GLY A 113 -20.27 -29.96 7.68
CA GLY A 113 -20.22 -31.33 7.17
C GLY A 113 -20.64 -32.33 8.25
N ASP A 114 -20.13 -32.16 9.46
CA ASP A 114 -20.45 -33.01 10.61
C ASP A 114 -21.90 -32.84 11.08
N ASP A 115 -22.41 -31.61 11.16
CA ASP A 115 -23.81 -31.36 11.56
C ASP A 115 -24.81 -32.07 10.62
N ARG A 116 -24.53 -32.09 9.31
CA ARG A 116 -25.37 -32.79 8.31
C ARG A 116 -25.26 -34.31 8.36
N ASN A 117 -24.18 -34.85 8.91
CA ASN A 117 -23.97 -36.28 9.01
C ASN A 117 -24.60 -36.84 10.31
N ASN A 118 -24.65 -36.02 11.36
CA ASN A 118 -25.28 -36.39 12.64
C ASN A 118 -26.82 -36.45 12.54
N ASP A 119 -27.45 -35.54 11.78
CA ASP A 119 -28.91 -35.56 11.54
C ASP A 119 -29.41 -36.81 10.77
N LYS A 120 -28.53 -37.48 10.02
CA LYS A 120 -28.86 -38.72 9.29
C LYS A 120 -28.74 -40.00 10.12
N LEU A 121 -28.08 -39.94 11.29
CA LEU A 121 -27.83 -41.12 12.13
C LEU A 121 -28.85 -41.26 13.27
N THR A 122 -29.71 -40.25 13.48
CA THR A 122 -30.76 -40.24 14.52
C THR A 122 -32.18 -40.42 13.98
N SER A 123 -32.36 -40.81 12.71
CA SER A 123 -33.66 -41.19 12.11
C SER A 123 -33.73 -42.67 11.76
#